data_AF-A0A7Y8L6Z7-F1
#
_entry.id   AF-A0A7Y8L6Z7-F1
#
_cell.length_a   1.000
_cell.length_b   1.000
_cell.length_c   1.000
_cell.angle_alpha   90.00
_cell.angle_beta   90.00
_cell.angle_gamma   90.00
#
_symmetry.space_group_name_H-M   'P 1'
#
loop_
_entity.id
_entity.type
_entity.pdbx_description
1 polymer ?
#
loop_
_entity_poly.entity_id
_entity_poly.type
_entity_poly.pdbx_seq_one_letter_code
_entity_poly.pdbx_strand_id
1 'polypeptide(L)' 'MKGQRIEEGGLRPGGPGQELIRVRRIFCQLAVRRMGYPGAEVARYLGVTTSAVNRLASSEESRELLKYT' A
#
# COMPACT_ATOMS: atom_id res chain seq x y z
N MET A 1 3.22 10.85 -15.63
CA MET A 1 2.92 10.44 -14.24
C MET A 1 4.12 9.70 -13.67
N LYS A 2 4.83 10.27 -12.68
CA LYS A 2 5.93 9.57 -12.00
C LYS A 2 5.34 8.63 -10.94
N GLY A 3 5.08 7.38 -11.31
CA GLY A 3 4.86 6.32 -10.34
C GLY A 3 6.15 6.12 -9.55
N GLN A 4 6.19 6.55 -8.29
CA GLN A 4 7.33 6.30 -7.41
C GLN A 4 7.43 4.78 -7.21
N ARG A 5 8.31 4.15 -7.99
CA ARG A 5 8.82 2.80 -7.75
C ARG A 5 9.68 2.89 -6.48
N ILE A 6 9.04 2.86 -5.32
CA ILE A 6 9.77 2.77 -4.06
C ILE A 6 10.14 1.30 -3.92
N GLU A 7 11.36 1.00 -4.32
CA GLU A 7 11.98 -0.30 -4.14
C GLU A 7 12.22 -0.49 -2.64
N GLU A 8 11.57 -1.47 -2.03
CA GLU A 8 11.66 -1.76 -0.59
C GLU A 8 13.11 -1.99 -0.12
N GLY A 9 14.03 -2.30 -1.04
CA GLY A 9 15.44 -2.57 -0.75
C GLY A 9 16.32 -1.35 -0.42
N GLY A 10 15.83 -0.11 -0.53
CA GLY A 10 16.63 1.11 -0.33
C GLY A 10 16.30 1.91 0.93
N LEU A 11 15.32 1.47 1.73
CA LEU A 11 14.83 2.27 2.85
C LEU A 11 15.67 2.07 4.11
N ARG A 12 16.24 3.18 4.60
CA ARG A 12 16.81 3.22 5.94
C ARG A 12 15.69 2.96 6.97
N PRO A 13 15.93 2.10 7.98
CA PRO A 13 14.99 1.92 9.09
C PRO A 13 14.65 3.28 9.71
N GLY A 14 13.36 3.60 9.83
CA GLY A 14 12.87 4.86 10.43
C GLY A 14 12.87 6.09 9.50
N GLY A 15 13.19 5.93 8.21
CA GLY A 15 13.08 7.03 7.25
C GLY A 15 11.62 7.32 6.86
N PRO A 16 11.28 8.55 6.42
CA PRO A 16 9.93 8.94 6.00
C PRO A 16 9.38 8.06 4.85
N GLY A 17 10.26 7.42 4.07
CA GLY A 17 9.86 6.44 3.07
C GLY A 17 9.19 5.19 3.67
N GLN A 18 9.64 4.71 4.84
CA GLN A 18 9.15 3.47 5.44
C GLN A 18 7.73 3.63 5.98
N GLU A 19 7.47 4.80 6.55
CA GLU A 19 6.15 5.18 7.02
C GLU A 19 5.17 5.33 5.86
N LEU A 20 5.59 5.99 4.76
CA LEU A 20 4.77 6.10 3.55
C LEU A 20 4.42 4.74 2.93
N ILE A 21 5.37 3.80 2.89
CA ILE A 21 5.10 2.44 2.41
C ILE A 21 4.12 1.72 3.34
N ARG A 22 4.31 1.85 4.67
CA ARG A 22 3.42 1.25 5.67
C ARG A 22 1.98 1.78 5.53
N VAL A 23 1.80 3.09 5.43
CA VAL A 23 0.48 3.72 5.24
C VAL A 23 -0.17 3.25 3.94
N ARG A 24 0.58 3.23 2.83
CA ARG A 24 0.05 2.73 1.54
C ARG A 24 -0.33 1.26 1.59
N ARG A 25 0.44 0.43 2.31
CA ARG A 25 0.12 -0.99 2.51
C ARG A 25 -1.21 -1.14 3.25
N ILE A 26 -1.36 -0.45 4.38
CA ILE A 26 -2.59 -0.48 5.18
C ILE A 26 -3.79 -0.04 4.36
N PHE A 27 -3.66 1.08 3.65
CA PHE A 27 -4.73 1.62 2.82
C PHE A 27 -5.14 0.65 1.70
N CYS A 28 -4.18 0.07 0.98
CA CYS A 28 -4.47 -0.88 -0.10
C CYS A 28 -5.12 -2.16 0.43
N GLN A 29 -4.63 -2.69 1.56
CA GLN A 29 -5.21 -3.86 2.21
C GLN A 29 -6.65 -3.60 2.67
N LEU A 30 -6.92 -2.45 3.32
CA LEU A 30 -8.26 -2.07 3.75
C LEU A 30 -9.21 -1.92 2.55
N ALA A 31 -8.79 -1.13 1.55
CA ALA A 31 -9.64 -0.83 0.40
C ALA A 31 -9.98 -2.07 -0.42
N VAL A 32 -8.99 -2.92 -0.71
CA VAL A 32 -9.20 -4.08 -1.58
C VAL A 32 -9.78 -5.27 -0.81
N ARG A 33 -9.24 -5.61 0.37
CA ARG A 33 -9.62 -6.85 1.07
C ARG A 33 -10.82 -6.70 1.99
N ARG A 34 -10.99 -5.53 2.62
CA ARG A 34 -12.07 -5.31 3.60
C ARG A 34 -13.25 -4.57 2.98
N MET A 35 -12.99 -3.53 2.19
CA MET A 35 -14.04 -2.72 1.56
C MET A 35 -14.45 -3.21 0.17
N GLY A 36 -13.71 -4.14 -0.44
CA GLY A 36 -14.07 -4.74 -1.73
C GLY A 36 -13.85 -3.84 -2.94
N TYR A 37 -13.11 -2.73 -2.80
CA TYR A 37 -12.82 -1.84 -3.93
C TYR A 37 -11.92 -2.54 -4.96
N PRO A 38 -12.19 -2.36 -6.27
CA PRO A 38 -11.29 -2.85 -7.31
C PRO A 38 -9.90 -2.21 -7.20
N GLY A 39 -8.84 -3.02 -7.26
CA GLY A 39 -7.46 -2.51 -7.17
C GLY A 39 -7.12 -1.43 -8.22
N ALA A 40 -7.76 -1.46 -9.39
CA ALA A 40 -7.60 -0.44 -10.43
C ALA A 40 -8.17 0.92 -10.04
N GLU A 41 -9.26 0.93 -9.27
CA GLU A 41 -9.86 2.16 -8.76
C GLU A 41 -8.98 2.79 -7.68
N VAL A 42 -8.53 1.96 -6.74
CA VAL A 42 -7.56 2.34 -5.70
C VAL A 42 -6.26 2.89 -6.33
N ALA A 43 -5.79 2.27 -7.40
CA ALA A 43 -4.59 2.71 -8.12
C ALA A 43 -4.76 4.10 -8.75
N ARG A 44 -5.92 4.37 -9.36
CA ARG A 44 -6.25 5.69 -9.92
C ARG A 44 -6.30 6.76 -8.84
N TYR A 45 -6.93 6.46 -7.72
CA TYR A 45 -7.02 7.38 -6.58
C TYR A 45 -5.64 7.72 -6.01
N LEU A 46 -4.77 6.72 -5.85
CA LEU A 46 -3.42 6.91 -5.29
C LEU A 46 -2.40 7.42 -6.32
N GLY A 47 -2.74 7.48 -7.61
CA GLY A 47 -1.81 7.83 -8.68
C GLY A 47 -0.67 6.83 -8.87
N VAL A 48 -0.92 5.54 -8.59
CA VAL A 48 0.07 4.44 -8.72
C VAL A 48 -0.41 3.39 -9.71
N THR A 49 0.40 2.37 -9.97
CA THR A 49 0.01 1.27 -10.84
C THR A 49 -0.89 0.26 -10.11
N THR A 50 -1.79 -0.37 -10.85
CA THR A 50 -2.63 -1.47 -10.34
C THR A 50 -1.79 -2.62 -9.77
N SER A 51 -0.62 -2.89 -10.38
CA SER A 51 0.31 -3.91 -9.89
C SER A 51 0.90 -3.55 -8.51
N ALA A 52 1.16 -2.27 -8.24
CA ALA A 52 1.64 -1.82 -6.94
C ALA A 52 0.57 -2.00 -5.86
N VAL A 53 -0.68 -1.64 -6.19
CA VAL A 53 -1.82 -1.88 -5.29
C VAL A 53 -1.99 -3.36 -4.97
N ASN A 54 -2.01 -4.22 -6.00
CA ASN A 54 -2.19 -5.65 -5.80
C ASN A 54 -1.07 -6.26 -4.95
N ARG A 55 0.19 -5.86 -5.16
CA ARG A 55 1.34 -6.28 -4.33
C ARG A 55 1.19 -5.87 -2.87
N LEU A 56 0.76 -4.63 -2.62
CA LEU A 56 0.54 -4.09 -1.27
C LEU A 56 -0.66 -4.74 -0.58
N ALA A 57 -1.73 -5.03 -1.33
CA ALA A 57 -2.90 -5.72 -0.81
C ALA A 57 -2.60 -7.20 -0.48
N SER A 58 -1.75 -7.86 -1.27
CA SER A 58 -1.40 -9.28 -1.09
C SER A 58 -0.27 -9.53 -0.09
N SER A 59 0.45 -8.49 0.37
CA SER A 59 1.50 -8.66 1.37
C SER A 59 0.93 -9.09 2.73
N GLU A 60 1.79 -9.55 3.64
CA GLU A 60 1.38 -9.86 5.02
C GLU A 60 0.54 -8.73 5.62
N GLU A 61 -0.54 -9.13 6.29
CA GLU A 61 -1.49 -8.20 6.91
C GLU A 61 -0.73 -7.36 7.93
N SER A 62 -0.82 -6.04 7.79
CA SER A 62 -0.14 -5.14 8.74
C SER A 62 -0.70 -5.38 10.13
N ARG A 63 0.17 -5.60 11.14
CA ARG A 63 -0.27 -5.68 12.56
C ARG A 63 -1.03 -4.43 13.02
N GLU A 64 -0.88 -3.31 12.32
CA GLU A 64 -1.67 -2.10 12.57
C GLU A 64 -3.10 -2.20 12.04
N LEU A 65 -3.36 -2.95 10.97
CA LEU A 65 -4.73 -3.19 10.50
C LEU A 65 -5.56 -3.96 11.53
N LEU A 66 -4.93 -4.89 12.25
CA LEU A 66 -5.56 -5.61 13.36
C LEU A 66 -5.99 -4.69 14.52
N LYS A 67 -5.45 -3.45 14.62
CA LYS A 67 -5.86 -2.49 15.65
C LYS A 67 -7.14 -1.72 15.31
N TYR A 68 -7.52 -1.70 14.03
CA TYR A 68 -8.67 -0.95 13.52
C TYR A 68 -9.84 -1.87 13.14
N THR A 69 -9.83 -3.10 13.65
CA THR A 69 -10.83 -4.15 13.41
C THR A 69 -11.25 -4.75 14.74
#